data_AF-A0A923ITW1-F1
#
_entry.id   AF-A0A923ITW1-F1
#
_cell.length_a   1.000
_cell.length_b   1.000
_cell.length_c   1.000
_cell.angle_alpha   90.00
_cell.angle_beta   90.00
_cell.angle_gamma   90.00
#
_symmetry.space_group_name_H-M   'P 1'
#
loop_
_entity.id
_entity.type
_entity.pdbx_description
1 polymer ?
#
loop_
_entity_poly.entity_id
_entity_poly.type
_entity_poly.pdbx_seq_one_letter_code
_entity_poly.pdbx_strand_id
1 'polypeptide(L)'
;MAKIEKFEDMEIWQIGKQIAVEAYRISDLEPMKSDFGLKDQFRRAAMSMSDNVAEGFEYNNNPDFVRFLVYAKGSSGEFRNKIIILKETKKINEEDYLFFYGKAIEFSSKAKRFIEYLKEFEKNKKAAKKRAL
;
A
#
# COMPACT_ATOMS: atom_id res chain seq x y z
N MET A 1 10.46 -19.66 6.42
CA MET A 1 10.12 -18.39 5.73
C MET A 1 11.42 -17.73 5.33
N ALA A 2 11.49 -17.10 4.16
CA ALA A 2 12.65 -16.29 3.81
C ALA A 2 12.85 -15.19 4.86
N LYS A 3 14.11 -14.91 5.20
CA LYS A 3 14.46 -13.80 6.09
C LYS A 3 14.16 -12.50 5.33
N ILE A 4 13.35 -11.63 5.90
CA ILE A 4 13.14 -10.28 5.39
C ILE A 4 14.31 -9.45 5.90
N GLU A 5 15.19 -9.01 4.99
CA GLU A 5 16.33 -8.14 5.33
C GLU A 5 16.12 -6.71 4.84
N LYS A 6 15.28 -6.55 3.83
CA LYS A 6 14.94 -5.27 3.21
C LYS A 6 13.45 -5.21 2.87
N PHE A 7 12.89 -4.02 2.72
CA PHE A 7 11.47 -3.86 2.43
C PHE A 7 11.08 -4.46 1.07
N GLU A 8 12.01 -4.58 0.13
CA GLU A 8 11.77 -5.15 -1.20
C GLU A 8 11.45 -6.64 -1.17
N ASP A 9 11.86 -7.34 -0.11
CA ASP A 9 11.51 -8.75 0.13
C ASP A 9 10.03 -8.91 0.53
N MET A 10 9.37 -7.81 0.90
CA MET A 10 8.01 -7.81 1.42
C MET A 10 6.99 -7.82 0.29
N GLU A 11 6.17 -8.87 0.24
CA GLU A 11 5.10 -9.02 -0.75
C GLU A 11 4.13 -7.82 -0.76
N ILE A 12 3.81 -7.27 0.41
CA ILE A 12 2.96 -6.07 0.50
C ILE A 12 3.58 -4.86 -0.20
N TRP A 13 4.89 -4.65 -0.08
CA TRP A 13 5.59 -3.58 -0.80
C TRP A 13 5.58 -3.85 -2.31
N GLN A 14 5.83 -5.10 -2.72
CA GLN A 14 5.85 -5.49 -4.14
C GLN A 14 4.51 -5.20 -4.83
N ILE A 15 3.39 -5.44 -4.13
CA ILE A 15 2.04 -5.11 -4.62
C ILE A 15 1.85 -3.59 -4.70
N GLY A 16 2.24 -2.83 -3.67
CA GLY A 16 2.18 -1.37 -3.70
C GLY A 16 2.95 -0.78 -4.87
N LYS A 17 4.18 -1.26 -5.09
CA LYS A 17 5.02 -0.90 -6.24
C LYS A 17 4.35 -1.25 -7.56
N GLN A 18 3.75 -2.44 -7.68
CA GLN A 18 3.06 -2.85 -8.91
C GLN A 18 1.90 -1.89 -9.23
N ILE A 19 1.11 -1.51 -8.23
CA ILE A 19 0.03 -0.52 -8.38
C ILE A 19 0.62 0.82 -8.84
N ALA A 20 1.71 1.29 -8.23
CA ALA A 20 2.35 2.54 -8.59
C ALA A 20 2.88 2.55 -10.03
N VAL A 21 3.63 1.52 -10.45
CA VAL A 21 4.17 1.40 -11.81
C VAL A 21 3.05 1.42 -12.84
N GLU A 22 1.99 0.66 -12.59
CA GLU A 22 0.86 0.60 -13.50
C GLU A 22 0.08 1.93 -13.53
N ALA A 23 -0.04 2.60 -12.38
CA ALA A 23 -0.66 3.93 -12.33
C ALA A 23 0.12 4.95 -13.16
N TYR A 24 1.46 4.90 -13.14
CA TYR A 24 2.28 5.73 -14.03
C TYR A 24 2.05 5.39 -15.50
N ARG A 25 2.06 4.10 -15.85
CA ARG A 25 1.83 3.62 -17.22
C ARG A 25 0.51 4.12 -17.80
N ILE A 26 -0.61 3.89 -17.10
CA ILE A 26 -1.94 4.24 -17.63
C ILE A 26 -2.19 5.76 -17.65
N SER A 27 -1.59 6.51 -16.71
CA SER A 27 -1.77 7.96 -16.64
C SER A 27 -1.00 8.70 -17.74
N ASP A 28 -0.09 8.05 -18.46
CA ASP A 28 0.55 8.58 -19.66
C ASP A 28 -0.23 8.28 -20.95
N LEU A 29 -1.38 7.60 -20.85
CA LEU A 29 -2.30 7.31 -21.95
C LEU A 29 -3.53 8.21 -21.91
N GLU A 30 -4.20 8.37 -23.05
CA GLU A 30 -5.51 9.04 -23.09
C GLU A 30 -6.55 8.21 -22.32
N PRO A 31 -7.51 8.85 -21.62
CA PRO A 31 -7.79 10.30 -21.59
C PRO A 31 -7.09 11.06 -20.44
N MET A 32 -6.15 10.43 -19.74
CA MET A 32 -5.46 11.05 -18.59
C MET A 32 -4.23 11.85 -19.00
N LYS A 33 -3.59 11.50 -20.11
CA LYS A 33 -2.28 12.00 -20.55
C LYS A 33 -2.12 13.53 -20.45
N SER A 34 -3.17 14.28 -20.80
CA SER A 34 -3.20 15.75 -20.85
C SER A 34 -3.70 16.42 -19.57
N ASP A 35 -4.30 15.66 -18.64
CA ASP A 35 -4.82 16.18 -17.37
C ASP A 35 -3.76 16.02 -16.26
N PHE A 36 -2.80 16.96 -16.23
CA PHE A 36 -1.66 16.90 -15.31
C PHE A 36 -2.06 16.86 -13.84
N GLY A 37 -3.15 17.55 -13.46
CA GLY A 37 -3.65 17.57 -12.09
C GLY A 37 -4.19 16.20 -11.67
N LEU A 38 -4.98 15.58 -12.55
CA LEU A 38 -5.47 14.22 -12.32
C LEU A 38 -4.32 13.20 -12.28
N LYS A 39 -3.37 13.28 -13.23
CA LYS A 39 -2.20 12.38 -13.27
C LYS A 39 -1.42 12.42 -11.97
N ASP A 40 -1.10 13.62 -11.49
CA ASP A 40 -0.35 13.81 -10.26
C ASP A 40 -1.08 13.21 -9.05
N GLN A 41 -2.37 13.53 -8.88
CA GLN A 41 -3.15 12.99 -7.76
C GLN A 41 -3.28 11.46 -7.81
N PHE A 42 -3.44 10.89 -9.00
CA PHE A 42 -3.54 9.45 -9.19
C PHE A 42 -2.23 8.73 -8.85
N ARG A 43 -1.10 9.25 -9.36
CA ARG A 43 0.25 8.72 -9.11
C ARG A 43 0.63 8.80 -7.63
N ARG A 44 0.38 9.95 -6.98
CA ARG A 44 0.68 10.13 -5.55
C ARG A 44 -0.12 9.17 -4.67
N ALA A 45 -1.41 9.00 -4.94
CA ALA A 45 -2.23 8.04 -4.21
C ALA A 45 -1.71 6.59 -4.37
N ALA A 46 -1.23 6.24 -5.56
CA ALA A 46 -0.66 4.92 -5.85
C ALA A 46 0.69 4.70 -5.13
N MET A 47 1.66 5.61 -5.31
CA MET A 47 3.01 5.50 -4.73
C MET A 47 3.01 5.49 -3.21
N SER A 48 2.13 6.28 -2.58
CA SER A 48 2.04 6.39 -1.13
C SER A 48 1.88 5.04 -0.41
N MET A 49 1.29 4.03 -1.07
CA MET A 49 1.19 2.67 -0.53
C MET A 49 2.58 2.02 -0.34
N SER A 50 3.43 2.01 -1.37
CA SER A 50 4.78 1.45 -1.26
C SER A 50 5.70 2.32 -0.42
N ASP A 51 5.57 3.65 -0.51
CA ASP A 51 6.41 4.60 0.22
C ASP A 51 6.26 4.42 1.74
N ASN A 52 5.01 4.36 2.23
CA ASN A 52 4.77 4.14 3.65
C ASN A 52 5.30 2.77 4.12
N VAL A 53 5.23 1.71 3.29
CA VAL A 53 5.79 0.40 3.67
C VAL A 53 7.31 0.48 3.80
N ALA A 54 7.99 1.11 2.84
CA ALA A 54 9.44 1.26 2.87
C ALA A 54 9.88 2.16 4.04
N GLU A 55 9.27 3.33 4.19
CA GLU A 55 9.57 4.27 5.28
C GLU A 55 9.36 3.62 6.65
N GLY A 56 8.24 2.93 6.85
CA GLY A 56 7.95 2.23 8.10
C GLY A 56 8.94 1.11 8.42
N PHE A 57 9.46 0.42 7.40
CA PHE A 57 10.46 -0.62 7.57
C PHE A 57 11.81 -0.05 8.06
N GLU A 58 12.25 1.08 7.49
CA GLU A 58 13.52 1.73 7.83
C GLU A 58 13.62 2.22 9.29
N TYR A 59 12.49 2.44 9.97
CA TYR A 59 12.48 2.77 11.40
C TYR A 59 12.94 1.61 12.32
N ASN A 60 13.11 0.40 11.78
CA ASN A 60 13.69 -0.75 12.49
C ASN A 60 13.01 -1.10 13.83
N ASN A 61 11.72 -0.78 13.97
CA ASN A 61 10.94 -1.16 15.15
C ASN A 61 9.45 -1.39 14.81
N ASN A 62 8.85 -2.37 15.48
CA ASN A 62 7.47 -2.80 15.20
C ASN A 62 6.41 -1.71 15.49
N PRO A 63 6.49 -0.92 16.58
CA PRO A 63 5.50 0.13 16.84
C PRO A 63 5.41 1.19 15.74
N ASP A 64 6.55 1.73 15.29
CA ASP A 64 6.58 2.69 14.19
C ASP A 64 6.14 2.02 12.88
N PHE A 65 6.63 0.82 12.60
CA PHE A 65 6.24 0.13 11.37
C PHE A 65 4.72 -0.10 11.29
N VAL A 66 4.08 -0.47 12.40
CA VAL A 66 2.62 -0.59 12.50
C VAL A 66 1.92 0.74 12.16
N ARG A 67 2.44 1.89 12.63
CA ARG A 67 1.87 3.20 12.31
C ARG A 67 1.90 3.47 10.80
N PHE A 68 3.04 3.22 10.16
CA PHE A 68 3.20 3.40 8.72
C PHE A 68 2.35 2.42 7.90
N LEU A 69 2.22 1.16 8.33
CA LEU A 69 1.32 0.20 7.67
C LEU A 69 -0.16 0.64 7.75
N VAL A 70 -0.56 1.32 8.84
CA VAL A 70 -1.90 1.93 8.93
C VAL A 70 -2.08 3.03 7.90
N TYR A 71 -1.08 3.90 7.72
CA TYR A 71 -1.10 4.93 6.67
C TYR A 71 -1.15 4.31 5.27
N ALA A 72 -0.30 3.32 4.99
CA ALA A 72 -0.29 2.60 3.72
C ALA A 72 -1.66 1.99 3.40
N LYS A 73 -2.31 1.37 4.40
CA LYS A 73 -3.68 0.84 4.27
C LYS A 73 -4.70 1.95 4.02
N GLY A 74 -4.52 3.12 4.63
CA GLY A 74 -5.30 4.33 4.36
C GLY A 74 -5.18 4.78 2.90
N SER A 75 -3.94 4.88 2.38
CA SER A 75 -3.66 5.22 0.98
C SER A 75 -4.32 4.26 0.00
N SER A 76 -4.37 2.96 0.33
CA SER A 76 -5.12 1.96 -0.45
C SER A 76 -6.63 2.23 -0.47
N GLY A 77 -7.21 2.77 0.61
CA GLY A 77 -8.60 3.23 0.64
C GLY A 77 -8.83 4.44 -0.26
N GLU A 78 -7.95 5.46 -0.17
CA GLU A 78 -8.03 6.66 -1.02
C GLU A 78 -7.90 6.30 -2.51
N PHE A 79 -6.93 5.46 -2.85
CA PHE A 79 -6.72 5.00 -4.23
C PHE A 79 -7.94 4.25 -4.78
N ARG A 80 -8.56 3.37 -3.99
CA ARG A 80 -9.81 2.69 -4.37
C ARG A 80 -10.94 3.67 -4.65
N ASN A 81 -11.11 4.69 -3.81
CA ASN A 81 -12.11 5.73 -4.06
C ASN A 81 -11.84 6.47 -5.39
N LYS A 82 -10.57 6.82 -5.66
CA LYS A 82 -10.19 7.49 -6.92
C LYS A 82 -10.48 6.62 -8.15
N ILE A 83 -10.09 5.34 -8.17
CA ILE A 83 -10.33 4.48 -9.35
C ILE A 83 -11.82 4.23 -9.62
N ILE A 84 -12.67 4.21 -8.58
CA ILE A 84 -14.12 4.14 -8.76
C ILE A 84 -14.61 5.39 -9.51
N ILE A 85 -14.21 6.58 -9.07
CA ILE A 85 -14.57 7.83 -9.73
C ILE A 85 -14.01 7.88 -11.17
N LEU A 86 -12.77 7.42 -11.37
CA LEU A 86 -12.14 7.40 -12.70
C LEU A 86 -12.85 6.44 -13.67
N LYS A 87 -13.35 5.30 -13.18
CA LYS A 87 -14.18 4.41 -13.97
C LYS A 87 -15.48 5.09 -14.40
N GLU A 88 -16.21 5.69 -13.45
CA GLU A 88 -17.50 6.35 -13.73
C GLU A 88 -17.36 7.53 -14.69
N THR A 89 -16.24 8.25 -14.61
CA THR A 89 -15.90 9.36 -15.50
C THR A 89 -15.22 8.92 -16.80
N LYS A 90 -15.14 7.60 -17.07
CA LYS A 90 -14.53 6.99 -18.25
C LYS A 90 -13.06 7.41 -18.47
N LYS A 91 -12.35 7.70 -17.37
CA LYS A 91 -10.92 8.03 -17.37
C LYS A 91 -10.02 6.80 -17.37
N ILE A 92 -10.54 5.66 -16.93
CA ILE A 92 -9.90 4.34 -17.06
C ILE A 92 -10.93 3.35 -17.64
N ASN A 93 -10.45 2.30 -18.30
CA ASN A 93 -11.31 1.24 -18.81
C ASN A 93 -11.64 0.20 -17.72
N GLU A 94 -12.50 -0.77 -18.04
CA GLU A 94 -12.91 -1.83 -17.11
C GLU A 94 -11.75 -2.72 -16.67
N GLU A 95 -10.84 -3.05 -17.58
CA GLU A 95 -9.69 -3.93 -17.31
C GLU A 95 -8.73 -3.30 -16.30
N ASP A 96 -8.35 -2.04 -16.53
CA ASP A 96 -7.51 -1.25 -15.62
C ASP A 96 -8.19 -1.12 -14.26
N TYR A 97 -9.50 -0.82 -14.24
CA TYR A 97 -10.26 -0.75 -12.99
C TYR A 97 -10.22 -2.06 -12.21
N LEU A 98 -10.51 -3.21 -12.85
CA LEU A 98 -10.53 -4.51 -12.19
C LEU A 98 -9.15 -4.89 -11.66
N PHE A 99 -8.09 -4.60 -12.44
CA PHE A 99 -6.71 -4.78 -12.00
C PHE A 99 -6.41 -3.97 -10.74
N PHE A 100 -6.64 -2.65 -10.78
CA PHE A 100 -6.34 -1.76 -9.66
C PHE A 100 -7.17 -2.07 -8.43
N TYR A 101 -8.47 -2.33 -8.61
CA TYR A 101 -9.37 -2.63 -7.51
C TYR A 101 -8.97 -3.94 -6.82
N GLY A 102 -8.70 -4.99 -7.60
CA GLY A 102 -8.24 -6.27 -7.08
C GLY A 102 -6.93 -6.14 -6.30
N LYS A 103 -5.94 -5.46 -6.88
CA LYS A 103 -4.63 -5.24 -6.24
C LYS A 103 -4.72 -4.37 -4.99
N ALA A 104 -5.54 -3.33 -4.99
CA ALA A 104 -5.72 -2.50 -3.81
C ALA A 104 -6.41 -3.26 -2.66
N ILE A 105 -7.40 -4.12 -2.95
CA ILE A 105 -8.00 -5.01 -1.94
C ILE A 105 -6.96 -5.98 -1.39
N GLU A 106 -6.16 -6.59 -2.27
CA GLU A 106 -5.07 -7.49 -1.89
C GLU A 106 -4.08 -6.80 -0.93
N PHE A 107 -3.61 -5.59 -1.31
CA PHE A 107 -2.74 -4.76 -0.51
C PHE A 107 -3.34 -4.47 0.87
N SER A 108 -4.57 -3.96 0.92
CA SER A 108 -5.25 -3.62 2.18
C SER A 108 -5.43 -4.84 3.10
N SER A 109 -5.71 -6.01 2.53
CA SER A 109 -5.85 -7.27 3.27
C SER A 109 -4.51 -7.72 3.86
N LYS A 110 -3.42 -7.68 3.09
CA LYS A 110 -2.07 -8.00 3.57
C LYS A 110 -1.59 -7.00 4.62
N ALA A 111 -1.83 -5.70 4.42
CA ALA A 111 -1.54 -4.65 5.40
C ALA A 111 -2.21 -4.93 6.74
N LYS A 112 -3.52 -5.22 6.72
CA LYS A 112 -4.30 -5.54 7.92
C LYS A 112 -3.71 -6.74 8.67
N ARG A 113 -3.50 -7.86 7.97
CA ARG A 113 -2.95 -9.09 8.60
C ARG A 113 -1.58 -8.84 9.21
N PHE A 114 -0.73 -8.06 8.53
CA PHE A 114 0.61 -7.81 9.02
C PHE A 114 0.63 -6.87 10.23
N ILE A 115 -0.24 -5.85 10.25
CA ILE A 115 -0.47 -5.01 11.44
C ILE A 115 -0.91 -5.86 12.63
N GLU A 116 -1.87 -6.77 12.43
CA GLU A 116 -2.36 -7.67 13.48
C GLU A 116 -1.25 -8.57 14.02
N TYR A 117 -0.44 -9.16 13.13
CA TYR A 117 0.72 -9.96 13.49
C TYR A 117 1.74 -9.20 14.34
N LEU A 118 2.16 -8.00 13.90
CA LEU A 118 3.17 -7.21 14.62
C LEU A 118 2.68 -6.75 16.00
N LYS A 119 1.39 -6.38 16.10
CA LYS A 119 0.77 -6.01 17.39
C LYS A 119 0.77 -7.18 18.37
N GLU A 120 0.41 -8.37 17.91
CA GLU A 120 0.39 -9.57 18.74
C GLU A 120 1.82 -9.98 19.15
N PHE A 121 2.79 -9.87 18.25
CA PHE A 121 4.20 -10.08 18.55
C PHE A 121 4.71 -9.16 19.67
N GLU A 122 4.46 -7.86 19.58
CA GLU A 122 4.87 -6.89 20.60
C GLU A 122 4.19 -7.11 21.95
N LYS A 123 2.92 -7.51 21.95
CA LYS A 123 2.19 -7.88 23.16
C LYS A 123 2.84 -9.09 23.85
N ASN A 124 3.15 -10.13 23.09
CA ASN A 124 3.79 -11.34 23.62
C ASN A 124 5.21 -11.08 24.12
N LYS A 125 5.98 -10.25 23.42
CA LYS A 125 7.31 -9.79 23.85
C LYS A 125 7.26 -9.06 25.21
N LYS A 126 6.29 -8.17 25.41
CA LYS A 126 6.08 -7.46 26.68
C LYS A 126 5.69 -8.42 27.82
N ALA A 127 4.79 -9.38 27.54
CA ALA A 127 4.36 -10.37 28.52
C ALA A 127 5.52 -11.29 28.97
N ALA A 128 6.35 -11.74 28.04
CA ALA A 128 7.54 -12.55 28.34
C ALA A 128 8.53 -11.78 29.22
N LYS A 129 8.80 -10.50 28.90
CA LYS A 129 9.68 -9.64 29.71
C LYS A 129 9.16 -9.46 31.13
N LYS A 130 7.84 -9.33 31.33
CA LYS A 130 7.23 -9.21 32.67
C LYS A 130 7.33 -10.49 33.49
N ARG A 131 7.32 -11.68 32.86
CA ARG A 131 7.45 -12.98 33.55
C ARG A 131 8.89 -13.30 33.97
N ALA A 132 9.87 -12.65 33.34
CA ALA A 132 11.29 -12.84 33.61
C ALA A 132 11.85 -11.85 34.66
N LEU A 133 11.03 -10.91 35.15
CA LEU A 133 11.31 -9.97 36.23
C LEU A 133 10.65 -10.46 37.51
#